data_AF-A0AAD3CT99-F1
#
_entry.id   AF-A0AAD3CT99-F1
#
_cell.length_a   1.000
_cell.length_b   1.000
_cell.length_c   1.000
_cell.angle_alpha   90.00
_cell.angle_beta   90.00
_cell.angle_gamma   90.00
#
_symmetry.space_group_name_H-M   'P 1'
#
loop_
_entity.id
_entity.type
_entity.pdbx_description
1 polymer ?
#
loop_
_entity_poly.entity_id
_entity_poly.type
_entity_poly.pdbx_seq_one_letter_code
_entity_poly.pdbx_strand_id
1 'polypeptide(L)'
;MYVEDLLIIDKNLKRFMEQIQGDFTVKKKSISPPDRYLGADMRKVEDDGTKPFWTMSSNSYFKESGLKYNKNLSDPNSRPKQPFTTASYRPELDTSEECTEDQVTLFQNLIAIL
;
A
#
# COMPACT_ATOMS: atom_id res chain seq x y z
N MET A 1 7.84 1.82 11.40
CA MET A 1 7.36 0.54 11.93
C MET A 1 5.91 0.42 11.55
N TYR A 2 5.54 -0.67 10.90
CA TYR A 2 4.17 -0.93 10.48
C TYR A 2 3.87 -2.41 10.61
N VAL A 3 3.03 -2.74 11.58
CA VAL A 3 2.68 -4.13 11.94
C VAL A 3 3.93 -4.99 12.16
N GLU A 4 4.39 -5.71 11.13
CA GLU A 4 5.55 -6.60 11.15
C GLU A 4 6.82 -5.98 10.52
N ASP A 5 6.69 -4.88 9.77
CA ASP A 5 7.80 -4.29 9.00
C ASP A 5 8.46 -3.12 9.73
N LEU A 6 9.79 -3.15 9.77
CA LEU A 6 10.61 -2.11 10.38
C LEU A 6 11.62 -1.54 9.39
N LEU A 7 11.49 -0.25 9.09
CA LEU A 7 12.49 0.53 8.36
C LEU A 7 13.32 1.36 9.36
N ILE A 8 14.64 1.17 9.36
CA ILE A 8 15.58 1.95 10.19
C ILE A 8 16.39 2.88 9.29
N ILE A 9 16.42 4.17 9.64
CA ILE A 9 17.22 5.19 8.98
C ILE A 9 18.19 5.75 10.01
N ASP A 10 19.45 5.32 9.95
CA ASP A 10 20.50 5.79 10.85
C ASP A 10 21.88 5.69 10.16
N LYS A 11 22.91 6.30 10.75
CA LYS A 11 24.30 6.14 10.31
C LYS A 11 24.92 4.82 10.81
N ASN A 12 24.38 4.26 11.88
CA ASN A 12 24.93 3.13 12.61
C ASN A 12 23.85 2.06 12.85
N LEU A 13 23.33 1.49 11.75
CA LEU A 13 22.24 0.51 11.77
C LEU A 13 22.53 -0.71 12.66
N LYS A 14 23.79 -1.16 12.75
CA LYS A 14 24.16 -2.39 13.46
C LYS A 14 23.76 -2.34 14.93
N ARG A 15 23.99 -1.21 15.59
CA ARG A 15 23.65 -1.02 17.01
C ARG A 15 22.15 -1.23 17.25
N PHE A 16 21.31 -0.62 16.42
CA PHE A 16 19.86 -0.71 16.58
C PHE A 16 19.33 -2.09 16.19
N MET A 17 19.91 -2.72 15.17
CA MET A 17 19.58 -4.10 14.81
C MET A 17 19.91 -5.10 15.93
N GLU A 18 21.06 -4.95 16.59
CA GLU A 18 21.46 -5.78 17.73
C GLU A 18 20.52 -5.59 18.94
N GLN A 19 20.12 -4.35 19.23
CA GLN A 19 19.14 -4.06 20.29
C GLN A 19 17.80 -4.73 20.01
N ILE A 20 17.29 -4.62 18.78
CA ILE A 20 15.99 -5.20 18.42
C ILE A 20 16.05 -6.73 18.42
N GLN A 21 17.17 -7.33 18.01
CA GLN A 21 17.36 -8.78 18.11
C GLN A 21 17.42 -9.30 19.56
N GLY A 22 17.75 -8.44 20.53
CA GLY A 22 17.71 -8.80 21.95
C GLY A 22 16.28 -8.98 22.46
N ASP A 23 15.35 -8.15 21.99
CA ASP A 23 13.95 -8.14 22.46
C ASP A 23 12.99 -8.91 21.53
N PHE A 24 13.32 -9.04 20.24
CA PHE A 24 12.45 -9.62 19.20
C PHE A 24 13.16 -10.65 18.34
N THR A 25 12.43 -11.69 17.92
CA THR A 25 12.95 -12.70 16.99
C THR A 25 12.91 -12.16 15.56
N VAL A 26 14.03 -11.63 15.08
CA VAL A 26 14.17 -11.15 13.70
C VAL A 26 14.71 -12.26 12.79
N LYS A 27 14.08 -12.45 11.61
CA LYS A 27 14.60 -13.37 10.58
C LYS A 27 15.90 -12.81 10.04
N LYS A 28 17.03 -13.51 10.20
CA LYS A 28 18.34 -13.03 9.71
C LYS A 28 18.35 -12.66 8.22
N LYS A 29 17.53 -13.35 7.41
CA LYS A 29 17.37 -13.08 5.97
C LYS A 29 16.61 -11.77 5.66
N SER A 30 15.85 -11.21 6.61
CA SER A 30 15.12 -9.95 6.42
C SER A 30 15.96 -8.71 6.72
N ILE A 31 17.19 -8.89 7.21
CA ILE A 31 18.12 -7.79 7.48
C ILE A 31 18.89 -7.52 6.20
N SER A 32 18.32 -6.66 5.37
CA SER A 32 18.91 -6.26 4.10
C SER A 32 18.60 -4.78 3.85
N PRO A 33 19.28 -4.14 2.88
CA PRO A 33 18.81 -2.87 2.34
C PRO A 33 17.35 -3.00 1.90
N PRO A 34 16.53 -1.95 2.08
CA PRO A 34 15.12 -2.03 1.76
C PRO A 34 14.91 -2.02 0.24
N ASP A 35 14.21 -3.04 -0.25
CA ASP A 35 13.74 -3.11 -1.64
C ASP A 35 12.28 -2.63 -1.77
N ARG A 36 11.46 -2.90 -0.74
CA ARG A 36 10.05 -2.46 -0.66
C ARG A 36 9.70 -2.14 0.79
N TYR A 37 8.95 -1.07 1.02
CA TYR A 37 8.38 -0.72 2.32
C TYR A 37 7.01 -0.09 2.12
N LEU A 38 5.98 -0.62 2.79
CA LEU A 38 4.58 -0.15 2.68
C LEU A 38 4.06 -0.07 1.24
N GLY A 39 4.36 -1.07 0.42
CA GLY A 39 3.94 -1.06 -0.99
C GLY A 39 4.75 -0.14 -1.90
N ALA A 40 5.62 0.71 -1.36
CA ALA A 40 6.51 1.56 -2.13
C ALA A 40 7.86 0.88 -2.41
N ASP A 41 8.32 1.00 -3.64
CA ASP A 41 9.63 0.53 -4.08
C ASP A 41 10.71 1.45 -3.53
N MET A 42 11.70 0.87 -2.85
CA MET A 42 12.85 1.60 -2.33
C MET A 42 14.07 1.30 -3.20
N ARG A 43 14.82 2.33 -3.56
CA ARG A 43 16.04 2.17 -4.35
C ARG A 43 17.13 3.12 -3.89
N LYS A 44 18.36 2.63 -3.85
CA LYS A 44 19.53 3.48 -3.72
C LYS A 44 19.95 3.94 -5.11
N VAL A 45 19.98 5.25 -5.33
CA VAL A 45 20.42 5.87 -6.57
C VAL A 45 21.81 6.44 -6.35
N GLU A 46 22.72 6.06 -7.25
CA GLU A 46 24.06 6.63 -7.34
C GLU A 46 24.06 7.52 -8.59
N ASP A 47 24.45 8.78 -8.43
CA ASP A 47 24.49 9.76 -9.50
C ASP A 47 25.93 10.29 -9.60
N ASP A 48 26.43 10.42 -10.82
CA ASP A 48 27.84 10.74 -11.09
C ASP A 48 28.13 12.17 -10.62
N GLY A 49 28.67 12.29 -9.41
CA GLY A 49 29.03 13.56 -8.77
C GLY A 49 28.23 13.90 -7.51
N THR A 50 27.18 13.15 -7.20
CA THR A 50 26.35 13.38 -6.00
C THR A 50 26.52 12.22 -5.00
N LYS A 51 26.42 12.51 -3.70
CA LYS A 51 26.39 11.46 -2.69
C LYS A 51 25.18 10.55 -2.93
N PRO A 52 25.34 9.23 -2.80
CA PRO A 52 24.24 8.30 -3.03
C PRO A 52 23.07 8.60 -2.09
N PHE A 53 21.85 8.55 -2.64
CA PHE A 53 20.62 8.85 -1.90
C PHE A 53 19.58 7.76 -2.11
N TRP A 54 18.65 7.67 -1.16
CA TRP A 54 17.52 6.75 -1.23
C TRP A 54 16.34 7.41 -1.90
N THR A 55 15.70 6.69 -2.81
CA THR A 55 14.45 7.09 -3.45
C THR A 55 13.35 6.10 -3.11
N MET A 56 12.13 6.62 -3.06
CA MET A 56 10.91 5.85 -2.84
C MET A 56 9.96 6.12 -4.01
N SER A 57 9.44 5.07 -4.63
CA SER A 57 8.55 5.16 -5.79
C SER A 57 7.31 4.29 -5.60
N SER A 58 6.17 4.75 -6.10
CA SER A 58 4.90 4.00 -6.09
C SER A 58 4.65 3.26 -7.42
N ASN A 59 5.70 2.99 -8.19
CA ASN A 59 5.56 2.47 -9.56
C ASN A 59 4.97 1.05 -9.59
N SER A 60 5.47 0.14 -8.74
CA SER A 60 4.89 -1.21 -8.62
C SER A 60 3.45 -1.16 -8.13
N TYR A 61 3.16 -0.29 -7.16
CA TYR A 61 1.81 -0.07 -6.65
C TYR A 61 0.83 0.36 -7.75
N PHE A 62 1.22 1.32 -8.61
CA PHE A 62 0.38 1.77 -9.73
C PHE A 62 0.17 0.68 -10.79
N LYS A 63 1.20 -0.12 -11.08
CA LYS A 63 1.10 -1.24 -12.02
C LYS A 63 0.13 -2.30 -11.51
N GLU A 64 0.22 -2.67 -10.24
CA GLU A 64 -0.64 -3.71 -9.64
C GLU A 64 -2.10 -3.25 -9.51
N SER A 65 -2.34 -2.02 -9.07
CA SER A 65 -3.69 -1.45 -8.92
C SER A 65 -4.36 -1.15 -10.26
N GLY A 66 -3.62 -0.59 -11.22
CA GLY A 66 -4.14 -0.18 -12.52
C GLY A 66 -4.47 -1.34 -13.46
N LEU A 67 -3.83 -2.50 -13.34
CA LEU A 67 -4.09 -3.62 -14.26
C LEU A 67 -5.26 -4.51 -13.84
N LYS A 68 -5.54 -4.64 -12.54
CA LYS A 68 -6.56 -5.58 -12.04
C LYS A 68 -7.95 -4.97 -11.83
N TYR A 69 -8.04 -3.74 -11.36
CA TYR A 69 -9.32 -3.17 -10.88
C TYR A 69 -9.89 -2.11 -11.81
N ASN A 70 -9.00 -1.43 -12.55
CA ASN A 70 -9.39 -0.41 -13.49
C ASN A 70 -10.11 -0.98 -14.72
N LYS A 71 -10.06 -2.27 -15.04
CA LYS A 71 -10.77 -2.78 -16.24
C LYS A 71 -12.30 -2.55 -16.19
N ASN A 72 -12.89 -2.58 -14.98
CA ASN A 72 -14.31 -2.30 -14.75
C ASN A 72 -14.61 -0.82 -14.49
N LEU A 73 -13.64 -0.04 -14.00
CA LEU A 73 -13.75 1.39 -13.67
C LEU A 73 -13.26 2.32 -14.80
N SER A 74 -12.49 1.78 -15.75
CA SER A 74 -11.94 2.49 -16.92
C SER A 74 -12.86 2.39 -18.14
N ASP A 75 -13.95 1.60 -18.05
CA ASP A 75 -15.02 1.69 -19.03
C ASP A 75 -15.66 3.09 -18.89
N PRO A 76 -15.57 3.96 -19.92
CA PRO A 76 -16.15 5.29 -19.88
C PRO A 76 -17.66 5.29 -19.65
N ASN A 77 -18.32 4.15 -19.93
CA ASN A 77 -19.75 3.93 -19.71
C ASN A 77 -20.06 3.40 -18.30
N SER A 78 -19.07 2.89 -17.58
CA SER A 78 -19.17 2.41 -16.20
C SER A 78 -18.76 3.53 -15.24
N ARG A 79 -19.51 4.63 -15.25
CA ARG A 79 -19.40 5.62 -14.18
C ARG A 79 -20.24 5.13 -13.00
N PRO A 80 -19.65 4.79 -11.84
CA PRO A 80 -20.44 4.48 -10.67
C PRO A 80 -21.32 5.69 -10.36
N LYS A 81 -22.64 5.48 -10.32
CA LYS A 81 -23.57 6.54 -9.90
C LYS A 81 -23.16 6.95 -8.48
N GLN A 82 -22.99 8.24 -8.24
CA GLN A 82 -22.68 8.77 -6.90
C GLN A 82 -23.65 8.14 -5.89
N PRO A 83 -23.19 7.41 -4.86
CA PRO A 83 -24.08 6.65 -3.97
C PRO A 83 -25.07 7.58 -3.24
N PHE A 84 -24.66 8.82 -2.98
CA PHE A 84 -25.47 9.86 -2.37
C PHE A 84 -26.08 10.77 -3.45
N THR A 85 -27.00 10.24 -4.25
CA THR A 85 -27.61 11.00 -5.36
C THR A 85 -28.58 12.10 -4.90
N THR A 86 -29.01 12.10 -3.64
CA THR A 86 -30.05 13.01 -3.14
C THR A 86 -29.67 13.59 -1.78
N ALA A 87 -29.95 14.89 -1.58
CA ALA A 87 -29.82 15.56 -0.28
C ALA A 87 -30.71 14.95 0.83
N SER A 88 -31.68 14.13 0.43
CA SER A 88 -32.57 13.36 1.30
C SER A 88 -32.07 11.95 1.64
N TYR A 89 -30.91 11.51 1.12
CA TYR A 89 -30.35 10.22 1.56
C TYR A 89 -30.07 10.29 3.07
N ARG A 90 -30.50 9.24 3.76
CA ARG A 90 -30.41 9.05 5.21
C ARG A 90 -29.92 7.62 5.40
N PRO A 91 -28.66 7.40 5.87
CA PRO A 91 -28.10 6.05 6.03
C PRO A 91 -28.99 5.13 6.88
N GLU A 92 -29.74 5.69 7.83
CA GLU A 92 -30.67 4.96 8.67
C GLU A 92 -31.94 4.45 7.96
N LEU A 93 -32.21 4.95 6.74
CA LEU A 93 -33.31 4.52 5.87
C LEU A 93 -32.81 3.73 4.66
N ASP A 94 -31.54 3.30 4.68
CA ASP A 94 -31.01 2.53 3.56
C ASP A 94 -31.64 1.14 3.52
N THR A 95 -32.35 0.86 2.45
CA THR A 95 -32.96 -0.44 2.15
C THR A 95 -32.34 -1.06 0.91
N SER A 96 -31.13 -0.63 0.51
CA SER A 96 -30.43 -1.22 -0.62
C SER A 96 -30.14 -2.71 -0.37
N GLU A 97 -30.08 -3.48 -1.46
CA GLU A 97 -29.67 -4.87 -1.37
C GLU A 97 -28.23 -4.97 -0.85
N GLU A 98 -27.99 -5.98 -0.01
CA GLU A 98 -26.66 -6.29 0.50
C GLU A 98 -25.70 -6.67 -0.63
N CYS A 99 -24.41 -6.43 -0.42
CA CYS A 99 -23.39 -6.80 -1.39
C CYS A 99 -23.38 -8.32 -1.63
N THR A 100 -23.29 -8.72 -2.90
CA THR A 100 -22.99 -10.10 -3.26
C THR A 100 -21.55 -10.47 -2.89
N GLU A 101 -21.24 -11.76 -2.80
CA GLU A 101 -19.88 -12.24 -2.45
C GLU A 101 -18.78 -11.68 -3.38
N ASP A 102 -19.09 -11.56 -4.66
CA ASP A 102 -18.20 -10.95 -5.66
C ASP A 102 -18.01 -9.45 -5.42
N GLN A 103 -19.08 -8.73 -5.04
CA GLN A 103 -19.03 -7.30 -4.71
C GLN A 103 -18.27 -7.05 -3.40
N VAL A 104 -18.48 -7.88 -2.38
CA VAL A 104 -17.73 -7.82 -1.13
C VAL A 104 -16.23 -7.98 -1.42
N THR A 105 -15.87 -9.00 -2.19
CA THR A 105 -14.48 -9.24 -2.60
C THR A 105 -13.92 -8.05 -3.39
N LEU A 106 -14.69 -7.48 -4.32
CA LEU A 106 -14.31 -6.29 -5.07
C LEU A 106 -14.07 -5.08 -4.15
N PHE A 107 -15.00 -4.76 -3.25
CA PHE A 107 -14.88 -3.60 -2.36
C PHE A 107 -13.75 -3.76 -1.34
N GLN A 108 -13.58 -4.95 -0.75
CA GLN A 108 -12.47 -5.25 0.13
C GLN A 108 -11.12 -5.06 -0.59
N ASN A 109 -11.02 -5.56 -1.82
CA ASN A 109 -9.84 -5.36 -2.64
C ASN A 109 -9.61 -3.88 -2.99
N LEU A 110 -10.65 -3.13 -3.32
CA LEU A 110 -10.53 -1.68 -3.61
C LEU A 110 -10.05 -0.89 -2.40
N ILE A 111 -10.52 -1.22 -1.20
CA ILE A 111 -10.08 -0.59 0.05
C ILE A 111 -8.63 -1.01 0.37
N ALA A 112 -8.29 -2.29 0.17
CA ALA A 112 -6.97 -2.84 0.47
C ALA A 112 -5.87 -2.40 -0.51
N ILE A 113 -6.25 -1.84 -1.67
CA ILE A 113 -5.29 -1.19 -2.55
C ILE A 113 -4.72 0.07 -1.90
N LEU A 114 -5.44 0.77 -1.01
CA LEU A 114 -5.02 2.05 -0.41
C LEU A 114 -3.78 1.96 0.49
#